data_AF-A0A0F9FX87-F1
#
_entry.id   AF-A0A0F9FX87-F1
#
_cell.length_a   1.000
_cell.length_b   1.000
_cell.length_c   1.000
_cell.angle_alpha   90.00
_cell.angle_beta   90.00
_cell.angle_gamma   90.00
#
_symmetry.space_group_name_H-M   'P 1'
#
loop_
_entity.id
_entity.type
_entity.pdbx_description
1 polymer ?
#
loop_
_entity_poly.entity_id
_entity_poly.type
_entity_poly.pdbx_seq_one_letter_code
_entity_poly.pdbx_strand_id
1 'polypeptide(L)'
;FRAMDQLLAELKNKPPIIVVDFHAEATSEKMAMGRYLDGRVSAVLGTHTHVGTIDAQLLPQGTAYVTDIGMVGPVDSVIGDDIDSVLRRFLTIIPHRLLVGKGRTAFHGVLVEVDDIYEDARRAV
;
A
#
# COMPACT_ATOMS: atom_id res chain seq x y z
N PHE A 1 11.24 9.72 -1.72
CA PHE A 1 11.84 10.30 -0.49
C PHE A 1 11.86 11.82 -0.52
N ARG A 2 12.77 12.48 -1.24
CA ARG A 2 12.86 13.96 -1.27
C ARG A 2 11.58 14.69 -1.69
N ALA A 3 10.82 14.11 -2.63
CA ALA A 3 9.51 14.63 -3.01
C ALA A 3 8.53 14.69 -1.83
N MET A 4 8.56 13.71 -0.92
CA MET A 4 7.74 13.74 0.29
C MET A 4 8.17 14.86 1.24
N ASP A 5 9.47 15.16 1.33
CA ASP A 5 9.94 16.29 2.14
C ASP A 5 9.42 17.63 1.60
N GLN A 6 9.47 17.80 0.29
CA GLN A 6 8.95 18.99 -0.38
C GLN A 6 7.44 19.12 -0.16
N LEU A 7 6.68 18.06 -0.44
CA LEU A 7 5.23 18.05 -0.23
C LEU A 7 4.85 18.37 1.21
N LEU A 8 5.51 17.73 2.19
CA LEU A 8 5.22 17.98 3.60
C LEU A 8 5.61 19.40 4.04
N ALA A 9 6.63 20.01 3.44
CA ALA A 9 7.02 21.40 3.72
C ALA A 9 6.06 22.42 3.09
N GLU A 10 5.42 22.08 1.98
CA GLU A 10 4.45 22.93 1.28
C GLU A 10 3.07 22.98 1.95
N LEU A 11 2.76 22.00 2.81
CA LEU A 11 1.51 21.96 3.57
C LEU A 11 1.45 23.10 4.60
N LYS A 12 0.80 24.21 4.22
CA LYS A 12 0.43 25.28 5.14
C LYS A 12 -0.67 24.79 6.09
N ASN A 13 -0.51 25.03 7.39
CA ASN A 13 -1.40 24.50 8.44
C ASN A 13 -1.48 22.97 8.38
N LYS A 14 -0.41 22.31 8.83
CA LYS A 14 -0.24 20.85 8.73
C LYS A 14 -1.51 20.13 9.19
N PRO A 15 -2.20 19.39 8.30
CA PRO A 15 -3.43 18.70 8.67
C PRO A 15 -3.13 17.68 9.78
N PRO A 16 -4.09 17.44 10.69
CA PRO A 16 -3.88 16.53 11.82
C PRO A 16 -3.67 15.09 11.34
N ILE A 17 -4.25 14.74 10.19
CA ILE A 17 -4.19 13.40 9.61
C ILE A 17 -3.58 13.46 8.22
N ILE A 18 -2.51 12.71 8.00
CA ILE A 18 -1.84 12.57 6.69
C ILE A 18 -1.73 11.09 6.37
N VAL A 19 -2.34 10.67 5.26
CA VAL A 19 -2.27 9.30 4.74
C VAL A 19 -1.47 9.31 3.44
N VAL A 20 -0.54 8.37 3.32
CA VAL A 20 0.30 8.19 2.13
C VAL A 20 0.01 6.82 1.53
N ASP A 21 -0.57 6.80 0.33
CA ASP A 21 -0.56 5.62 -0.54
C ASP A 21 0.79 5.59 -1.26
N PHE A 22 1.59 4.55 -1.00
CA PHE A 22 2.89 4.38 -1.62
C PHE A 22 2.88 3.22 -2.61
N HIS A 23 2.56 3.57 -3.87
CA HIS A 23 2.52 2.65 -4.99
C HIS A 23 3.94 2.31 -5.49
N ALA A 24 4.43 1.12 -5.16
CA ALA A 24 5.79 0.69 -5.49
C ALA A 24 5.89 -0.82 -5.60
N GLU A 25 6.94 -1.35 -6.25
CA GLU A 25 7.15 -2.80 -6.38
C GLU A 25 8.03 -3.35 -5.26
N ALA A 26 9.19 -2.71 -5.02
CA ALA A 26 10.18 -3.24 -4.10
C ALA A 26 9.74 -3.10 -2.64
N THR A 27 9.60 -4.23 -1.94
CA THR A 27 9.28 -4.26 -0.51
C THR A 27 10.29 -3.45 0.32
N SER A 28 11.58 -3.50 -0.03
CA SER A 28 12.63 -2.72 0.63
C SER A 28 12.40 -1.21 0.50
N GLU A 29 11.95 -0.73 -0.67
CA GLU A 29 11.63 0.69 -0.88
C GLU A 29 10.42 1.11 -0.07
N LYS A 30 9.39 0.26 0.00
CA LYS A 30 8.20 0.51 0.81
C LYS A 30 8.52 0.57 2.30
N MET A 31 9.31 -0.38 2.80
CA MET A 31 9.75 -0.40 4.20
C MET A 31 10.60 0.83 4.51
N ALA A 32 11.51 1.20 3.61
CA ALA A 32 12.33 2.40 3.76
C ALA A 32 11.46 3.66 3.79
N MET A 33 10.43 3.76 2.94
CA MET A 33 9.49 4.90 2.96
C MET A 33 8.71 4.98 4.27
N GLY A 34 8.19 3.84 4.77
CA GLY A 34 7.52 3.77 6.06
C GLY A 34 8.42 4.28 7.18
N ARG A 35 9.67 3.79 7.26
CA ARG A 35 10.66 4.25 8.25
C ARG A 35 11.05 5.72 8.08
N TYR A 36 11.09 6.22 6.84
CA TYR A 36 11.45 7.60 6.54
C TYR A 36 10.38 8.61 6.94
N LEU A 37 9.11 8.19 6.92
CA LEU A 37 7.95 9.02 7.24
C LEU A 37 7.37 8.76 8.63
N ASP A 38 7.95 7.83 9.40
CA ASP A 38 7.53 7.53 10.76
C ASP A 38 7.52 8.80 11.64
N GLY A 39 6.39 9.06 12.31
CA GLY A 39 6.14 10.25 13.12
C GLY A 39 5.86 11.53 12.32
N ARG A 40 5.96 11.49 10.99
CA ARG A 40 5.71 12.66 10.12
C ARG A 40 4.32 12.64 9.49
N VAL A 41 3.73 11.45 9.34
CA VAL A 41 2.42 11.17 8.77
C VAL A 41 1.66 10.14 9.62
N SER A 42 0.35 10.08 9.49
CA SER A 42 -0.50 9.15 10.24
C SER A 42 -0.40 7.71 9.72
N ALA A 43 -0.33 7.54 8.39
CA ALA A 43 -0.23 6.22 7.79
C ALA A 43 0.59 6.22 6.48
N VAL A 44 1.33 5.15 6.24
CA VAL A 44 1.98 4.82 4.97
C VAL A 44 1.51 3.43 4.54
N LEU A 45 0.67 3.39 3.52
CA LEU A 45 -0.01 2.17 3.06
C LEU A 45 0.50 1.83 1.67
N GLY A 46 1.18 0.69 1.53
CA GLY A 46 1.68 0.28 0.22
C GLY A 46 0.60 -0.30 -0.69
N THR A 47 0.78 -0.12 -1.99
CA THR A 47 -0.03 -0.73 -3.07
C THR A 47 0.88 -1.19 -4.22
N HIS A 48 0.30 -1.79 -5.28
CA HIS A 48 0.91 -2.23 -6.56
C HIS A 48 1.00 -3.74 -6.74
N THR A 49 1.42 -4.51 -5.73
CA THR A 49 1.76 -5.93 -5.94
C THR A 49 0.54 -6.83 -6.06
N HIS A 50 -0.64 -6.30 -5.71
CA HIS A 50 -1.94 -6.97 -5.67
C HIS A 50 -2.05 -8.12 -4.66
N VAL A 51 -0.99 -8.39 -3.89
CA VAL A 51 -0.97 -9.43 -2.85
C VAL A 51 -0.83 -8.75 -1.50
N GLY A 52 -1.89 -8.82 -0.69
CA GLY A 52 -1.91 -8.25 0.65
C GLY A 52 -0.86 -8.89 1.56
N THR A 53 -0.12 -8.06 2.30
CA THR A 53 0.90 -8.52 3.24
C THR A 53 0.32 -8.63 4.66
N ILE A 54 0.92 -9.51 5.47
CA ILE A 54 0.51 -9.76 6.86
C ILE A 54 1.39 -8.99 7.87
N ASP A 55 1.89 -7.81 7.47
CA ASP A 55 2.88 -7.02 8.23
C ASP A 55 2.35 -5.65 8.71
N ALA A 56 1.01 -5.52 8.76
CA ALA A 56 0.35 -4.35 9.30
C ALA A 56 0.82 -4.09 10.75
N GLN A 57 1.30 -2.89 11.02
CA GLN A 57 1.86 -2.52 12.33
C GLN A 57 1.85 -1.00 12.53
N LEU A 58 1.97 -0.58 13.80
CA LEU A 58 2.41 0.76 14.14
C LEU A 58 3.94 0.80 14.19
N LEU A 59 4.53 1.80 13.54
CA LEU A 59 5.96 2.09 13.62
C LEU A 59 6.29 2.80 14.95
N PRO A 60 7.58 2.83 15.38
CA PRO A 60 7.98 3.34 16.69
C PRO A 60 7.52 4.77 17.02
N GLN A 61 7.32 5.64 16.03
CA GLN A 61 6.82 7.01 16.23
C GLN A 61 5.33 7.16 15.91
N GLY A 62 4.59 6.06 15.82
CA GLY A 62 3.13 6.04 15.76
C GLY A 62 2.53 6.04 14.35
N THR A 63 3.33 6.00 13.28
CA THR A 63 2.78 5.88 11.92
C THR A 63 2.28 4.46 11.65
N ALA A 64 1.02 4.33 11.22
CA ALA A 64 0.48 3.06 10.75
C ALA A 64 1.14 2.65 9.42
N TYR A 65 1.46 1.37 9.27
CA TYR A 65 2.21 0.88 8.11
C TYR A 65 1.74 -0.51 7.67
N VAL A 66 1.69 -0.73 6.36
CA VAL A 66 1.58 -2.05 5.72
C VAL A 66 2.32 -2.04 4.39
N THR A 67 3.02 -3.13 4.05
CA THR A 67 3.79 -3.21 2.79
C THR A 67 2.89 -3.27 1.55
N ASP A 68 1.79 -4.01 1.56
CA ASP A 68 0.80 -3.94 0.49
C ASP A 68 -0.60 -4.25 1.03
N ILE A 69 -1.58 -3.42 0.71
CA ILE A 69 -2.99 -3.66 1.05
C ILE A 69 -3.56 -4.84 0.23
N GLY A 70 -2.97 -5.12 -0.93
CA GLY A 70 -3.48 -6.06 -1.91
C GLY A 70 -4.43 -5.41 -2.91
N MET A 71 -5.18 -6.25 -3.63
CA MET A 71 -6.11 -5.84 -4.68
C MET A 71 -7.57 -6.10 -4.31
N VAL A 72 -8.47 -5.25 -4.80
CA VAL A 72 -9.90 -5.53 -4.91
C VAL A 72 -10.18 -5.99 -6.34
N GLY A 73 -10.55 -7.25 -6.53
CA GLY A 73 -10.69 -7.80 -7.87
C GLY A 73 -10.80 -9.32 -7.95
N PRO A 74 -10.68 -9.90 -9.15
CA PRO A 74 -10.82 -11.34 -9.38
C PRO A 74 -9.80 -12.17 -8.59
N VAL A 75 -10.28 -13.12 -7.79
CA VAL A 75 -9.43 -14.01 -6.98
C VAL A 75 -8.86 -15.14 -7.81
N ASP A 76 -9.69 -15.70 -8.69
CA ASP A 76 -9.34 -16.85 -9.52
C ASP A 76 -8.62 -16.35 -10.79
N SER A 77 -7.52 -15.62 -10.57
CA SER A 77 -6.75 -14.87 -11.57
C SER A 77 -5.27 -14.82 -11.19
N VAL A 78 -4.41 -14.34 -12.10
CA VAL A 78 -3.01 -14.02 -11.78
C VAL A 78 -2.90 -12.50 -11.71
N ILE A 79 -2.83 -11.96 -10.48
CA ILE A 79 -2.65 -10.50 -10.25
C ILE A 79 -3.79 -9.67 -10.90
N GLY A 80 -4.98 -10.25 -11.04
CA GLY A 80 -6.16 -9.61 -11.66
C GLY A 80 -6.39 -9.99 -13.12
N ASP A 81 -5.44 -10.67 -13.76
CA ASP A 81 -5.51 -11.08 -15.15
C ASP A 81 -5.91 -12.56 -15.32
N ASP A 82 -6.52 -12.85 -16.47
CA ASP A 82 -6.87 -14.19 -16.93
C ASP A 82 -5.66 -15.14 -16.92
N ILE A 83 -5.85 -16.30 -16.30
CA ILE A 83 -4.78 -17.26 -16.01
C ILE A 83 -4.12 -17.74 -17.31
N ASP A 84 -4.91 -18.13 -18.31
CA ASP A 84 -4.40 -18.68 -19.56
C ASP A 84 -3.60 -17.63 -20.34
N SER A 85 -4.07 -16.38 -20.35
CA SER A 85 -3.39 -15.25 -20.98
C SER A 85 -2.01 -14.99 -20.38
N VAL A 86 -1.91 -15.02 -19.05
CA VAL A 86 -0.65 -14.81 -18.33
C VAL A 86 0.30 -15.99 -18.51
N LEU A 87 -0.19 -17.23 -18.37
CA LEU A 87 0.63 -18.43 -18.55
C LEU A 87 1.20 -18.53 -19.97
N ARG A 88 0.39 -18.24 -20.98
CA ARG A 88 0.85 -18.20 -22.38
C ARG A 88 1.98 -17.20 -22.57
N ARG A 89 1.86 -16.01 -21.98
CA ARG A 89 2.91 -14.97 -22.05
C ARG A 89 4.22 -15.46 -21.41
N PHE A 90 4.16 -16.07 -20.23
CA PHE A 90 5.35 -16.60 -19.55
C PHE A 90 6.00 -17.76 -20.31
N LEU A 91 5.22 -18.72 -20.80
CA LEU A 91 5.73 -19.91 -21.48
C LEU A 91 6.32 -19.61 -22.86
N THR A 92 5.72 -18.66 -23.59
CA THR A 92 6.12 -18.36 -24.97
C THR A 92 7.08 -17.18 -25.10
N ILE A 93 7.14 -16.31 -24.08
CA ILE A 93 7.87 -15.03 -24.12
C ILE A 93 7.35 -14.10 -25.24
N ILE A 94 6.20 -14.43 -25.85
CA ILE A 94 5.58 -13.62 -26.89
C ILE A 94 4.61 -12.64 -26.22
N PRO A 95 4.67 -11.34 -26.53
CA PRO A 95 3.70 -10.37 -26.05
C PRO A 95 2.28 -10.77 -26.46
N HIS A 96 1.40 -10.87 -25.48
CA HIS A 96 -0.03 -11.10 -25.67
C HIS A 96 -0.80 -10.09 -24.84
N ARG A 97 -2.01 -9.73 -25.30
CA ARG A 97 -2.92 -8.91 -24.50
C ARG A 97 -3.34 -9.70 -23.27
N LEU A 98 -3.18 -9.10 -22.08
CA LEU A 98 -3.72 -9.65 -20.85
C LEU A 98 -5.18 -9.22 -20.73
N LEU A 99 -6.06 -10.18 -20.51
CA LEU A 99 -7.49 -9.96 -20.29
C LEU A 99 -7.77 -9.96 -18.80
N VAL A 100 -8.75 -9.18 -18.34
CA VAL A 100 -9.15 -9.18 -16.93
C VAL A 100 -9.70 -10.55 -16.54
N GLY A 101 -9.27 -11.05 -15.38
CA GLY A 101 -9.78 -12.28 -14.79
C GLY A 101 -11.29 -12.24 -14.57
N LYS A 102 -11.93 -13.41 -14.57
CA LYS A 102 -13.38 -13.55 -14.36
C LYS A 102 -13.65 -14.35 -13.09
N GLY A 103 -14.90 -14.37 -12.66
CA GLY A 103 -15.35 -15.19 -11.54
C GLY A 103 -15.40 -14.41 -10.24
N ARG A 104 -15.07 -15.08 -9.13
CA ARG A 104 -15.22 -14.54 -7.78
C ARG A 104 -14.26 -13.38 -7.55
N THR A 105 -14.74 -12.34 -6.89
CA THR A 105 -13.94 -11.18 -6.48
C THR A 105 -13.70 -11.16 -4.97
N ALA A 106 -12.53 -10.67 -4.55
CA ALA A 106 -12.24 -10.34 -3.16
C ALA A 106 -12.15 -8.83 -2.98
N PHE A 107 -12.48 -8.38 -1.78
CA PHE A 107 -12.25 -7.02 -1.33
C PHE A 107 -11.19 -7.05 -0.24
N HIS A 108 -10.03 -6.47 -0.52
CA HIS A 108 -8.99 -6.25 0.47
C HIS A 108 -8.92 -4.76 0.82
N GLY A 109 -8.65 -4.49 2.10
CA GLY A 109 -8.57 -3.15 2.64
C GLY A 109 -7.94 -3.19 4.02
N VAL A 110 -7.59 -2.02 4.51
CA VAL A 110 -7.10 -1.82 5.87
C VAL A 110 -7.97 -0.79 6.57
N LEU A 111 -8.28 -1.03 7.84
CA LEU A 111 -8.90 -0.06 8.72
C LEU A 111 -7.79 0.61 9.51
N VAL A 112 -7.75 1.94 9.48
CA VAL A 112 -6.80 2.73 10.28
C VAL A 112 -7.63 3.68 11.13
N GLU A 113 -7.54 3.51 12.45
CA GLU A 113 -8.15 4.41 13.43
C GLU A 113 -7.08 5.42 13.88
N VAL A 114 -7.40 6.71 13.77
CA VAL A 114 -6.52 7.80 14.17
C VAL A 114 -7.24 8.63 15.22
N ASP A 115 -6.66 8.75 16.41
CA ASP A 115 -7.23 9.54 17.49
C ASP A 115 -6.97 11.04 17.28
N ASP A 116 -8.02 11.85 17.50
CA ASP A 116 -8.00 13.31 17.35
C ASP A 116 -7.31 14.06 18.52
N ILE A 117 -6.77 13.35 19.52
CA ILE A 117 -6.34 13.93 20.80
C ILE A 117 -4.81 13.87 20.94
N TYR A 118 -4.18 15.04 20.85
CA TYR A 118 -2.75 15.28 21.09
C TYR A 118 -2.33 15.04 22.55
N GLU A 119 -1.30 14.22 22.76
CA GLU A 119 -0.02 14.51 23.48
C GLU A 119 0.75 13.24 23.86
N ASP A 120 0.11 12.05 23.81
CA ASP A 120 0.78 10.78 24.12
C ASP A 120 0.26 9.69 23.17
N ALA A 121 0.90 9.59 22.01
CA ALA A 121 0.52 8.66 20.94
C ALA A 121 0.78 7.21 21.38
N ARG A 122 -0.20 6.59 22.04
CA ARG A 122 -0.24 5.17 22.33
C ARG A 122 -1.62 4.62 22.01
N ARG A 123 -1.67 3.78 20.97
CA ARG A 123 -2.81 3.03 20.38
C ARG A 123 -3.52 3.84 19.28
N ALA A 124 -3.89 3.28 18.13
CA ALA A 124 -4.61 2.02 17.91
C ALA A 124 -4.06 1.14 16.76
N VAL A 125 -4.48 -0.13 16.77
CA VAL A 125 -4.21 -1.19 15.77
C VAL A 125 -5.38 -1.27 14.81
#